data_AF-A0A077P873-F1
#
_entry.id   AF-A0A077P873-F1
#
_cell.length_a   1.000
_cell.length_b   1.000
_cell.length_c   1.000
_cell.angle_alpha   90.00
_cell.angle_beta   90.00
_cell.angle_gamma   90.00
#
_symmetry.space_group_name_H-M   'P 1'
#
loop_
_entity.id
_entity.type
_entity.pdbx_description
1 polymer ?
#
loop_
_entity_poly.entity_id
_entity_poly.type
_entity_poly.pdbx_seq_one_letter_code
_entity_poly.pdbx_strand_id
1 'polypeptide(L)'
;MKAQPNTLKVTIYVYAKEGLGKQIEFNTLTFKPANTAYWGALVHRHDVEITLPSVNKSDLIHAQINALEVEKGKVLASAQIEVNQIEDRIQSLLCIEGEPVSDMQLPD
;
A
#
# COMPACT_ATOMS: atom_id res chain seq x y z
N MET A 1 -3.36 -1.91 -33.01
CA MET A 1 -3.28 -1.30 -31.66
C MET A 1 -3.76 0.13 -31.77
N LYS A 2 -4.64 0.61 -30.88
CA LYS A 2 -5.01 2.04 -30.85
C LYS A 2 -3.82 2.84 -30.33
N ALA A 3 -3.51 3.98 -30.95
CA ALA A 3 -2.43 4.85 -30.52
C ALA A 3 -2.70 5.37 -29.10
N GLN A 4 -1.64 5.52 -28.30
CA GLN A 4 -1.72 6.14 -26.99
C GLN A 4 -2.21 7.60 -27.16
N PRO A 5 -3.16 8.08 -26.34
CA PRO A 5 -3.52 9.50 -26.36
C PRO A 5 -2.31 10.34 -25.90
N ASN A 6 -2.01 11.40 -26.66
CA ASN A 6 -0.89 12.32 -26.35
C ASN A 6 -1.27 13.37 -25.31
N THR A 7 -2.57 13.63 -25.15
CA THR A 7 -3.09 14.58 -24.15
C THR A 7 -4.29 14.01 -23.40
N LEU A 8 -4.45 14.46 -22.16
CA LEU A 8 -5.59 14.19 -21.30
C LEU A 8 -6.21 15.51 -20.85
N LYS A 9 -7.48 15.73 -21.17
CA LYS A 9 -8.24 16.86 -20.63
C LYS A 9 -8.80 16.49 -19.26
N VAL A 10 -8.45 17.25 -18.24
CA VAL A 10 -8.89 17.04 -16.86
C VAL A 10 -9.52 18.33 -16.34
N THR A 11 -10.64 18.19 -15.63
CA THR A 11 -11.20 19.29 -14.86
C THR A 11 -10.68 19.23 -13.44
N ILE A 12 -10.05 20.30 -12.98
CA ILE A 12 -9.66 20.51 -11.59
C ILE A 12 -10.72 21.37 -10.91
N TYR A 13 -11.28 20.85 -9.82
CA TYR A 13 -12.20 21.55 -8.93
C TYR A 13 -11.41 22.07 -7.73
N VAL A 14 -11.43 23.38 -7.51
CA VAL A 14 -10.75 24.02 -6.40
C VAL A 14 -11.77 24.39 -5.33
N TYR A 15 -11.54 23.90 -4.12
CA TYR A 15 -12.36 24.14 -2.95
C TYR A 15 -11.60 24.98 -1.94
N ALA A 16 -12.29 25.91 -1.29
CA ALA A 16 -11.78 26.67 -0.17
C ALA A 16 -12.50 26.25 1.12
N LYS A 17 -11.75 26.09 2.21
CA LYS A 17 -12.29 25.84 3.55
C LYS A 17 -11.51 26.61 4.60
N GLU A 18 -12.13 26.83 5.76
CA GLU A 18 -11.44 27.37 6.92
C GLU A 18 -10.63 26.25 7.59
N GLY A 19 -9.31 26.45 7.67
CA GLY A 19 -8.36 25.58 8.33
C GLY A 19 -8.25 25.85 9.84
N LEU A 20 -7.39 25.10 10.52
CA LEU A 20 -7.09 25.33 11.92
C LEU A 20 -6.43 26.73 12.07
N GLY A 21 -7.00 27.58 12.92
CA GLY A 21 -6.50 28.95 13.12
C GLY A 21 -7.15 30.02 12.22
N LYS A 22 -8.31 29.73 11.61
CA LYS A 22 -9.08 30.67 10.76
C LYS A 22 -8.39 31.09 9.46
N GLN A 23 -7.37 30.36 9.04
CA GLN A 23 -6.73 30.55 7.75
C GLN A 23 -7.54 29.90 6.63
N ILE A 24 -7.51 30.46 5.43
CA ILE A 24 -8.16 29.85 4.27
C ILE A 24 -7.22 28.81 3.67
N GLU A 25 -7.70 27.57 3.52
CA GLU A 25 -7.00 26.46 2.88
C GLU A 25 -7.66 26.10 1.55
N PHE A 26 -6.84 25.75 0.55
CA PHE A 26 -7.31 25.33 -0.77
C PHE A 26 -7.06 23.84 -1.00
N ASN A 27 -8.06 23.14 -1.52
CA ASN A 27 -7.98 21.73 -1.91
C ASN A 27 -8.38 21.58 -3.37
N THR A 28 -7.75 20.64 -4.07
CA THR A 28 -8.04 20.37 -5.48
C THR A 28 -8.48 18.94 -5.68
N LEU A 29 -9.55 18.74 -6.45
CA LEU A 29 -10.02 17.43 -6.88
C LEU A 29 -10.07 17.35 -8.40
N THR A 30 -9.72 16.20 -8.97
CA THR A 30 -9.82 15.94 -10.42
C THR A 30 -11.19 15.38 -10.83
N PHE A 31 -12.13 15.32 -9.89
CA PHE A 31 -13.51 14.88 -10.09
C PHE A 31 -14.46 15.75 -9.26
N LYS A 32 -15.72 15.83 -9.68
CA LYS A 32 -16.77 16.48 -8.89
C LYS A 32 -17.24 15.51 -7.79
N PRO A 33 -16.98 15.76 -6.50
CA PRO A 33 -17.46 14.89 -5.44
C PRO A 33 -18.98 15.00 -5.31
N ALA A 34 -19.64 13.87 -5.02
CA ALA A 34 -21.08 13.83 -4.77
C ALA A 34 -21.47 14.58 -3.48
N ASN A 35 -20.58 14.58 -2.49
CA ASN A 35 -20.71 15.33 -1.25
C ASN A 35 -19.54 16.31 -1.11
N THR A 36 -19.84 17.61 -1.09
CA THR A 36 -18.84 18.69 -0.97
C THR A 36 -18.61 19.14 0.46
N ALA A 37 -19.40 18.67 1.44
CA ALA A 37 -19.35 19.17 2.83
C ALA A 37 -17.98 19.01 3.49
N TYR A 38 -17.25 17.94 3.15
CA TYR A 38 -15.89 17.70 3.64
C TYR A 38 -14.83 18.60 2.98
N TRP A 39 -15.07 19.01 1.74
CA TRP A 39 -14.07 19.67 0.89
C TRP A 39 -14.13 21.19 0.99
N GLY A 40 -15.25 21.74 1.45
CA GLY A 40 -15.48 23.17 1.57
C GLY A 40 -16.33 23.74 0.43
N ALA A 41 -16.22 25.04 0.20
CA ALA A 41 -16.94 25.73 -0.86
C ALA A 41 -16.20 25.60 -2.19
N LEU A 42 -16.89 25.20 -3.26
CA LEU A 42 -16.31 25.23 -4.61
C LEU A 42 -16.09 26.69 -5.02
N VAL A 43 -14.83 27.07 -5.22
CA VAL A 43 -14.47 28.45 -5.56
C VAL A 43 -14.01 28.60 -7.01
N HIS A 44 -13.51 27.52 -7.62
CA HIS A 44 -13.07 27.57 -9.01
C HIS A 44 -13.16 26.20 -9.70
N ARG A 45 -13.32 26.25 -11.02
CA ARG A 45 -13.23 25.10 -11.91
C ARG A 45 -12.28 25.46 -13.04
N HIS A 46 -11.25 24.66 -13.21
CA HIS A 46 -10.25 24.87 -14.24
C HIS A 46 -10.12 23.63 -15.12
N ASP A 47 -10.30 23.78 -16.43
CA ASP A 47 -10.04 22.71 -17.37
C ASP A 47 -8.58 22.84 -17.84
N VAL A 48 -7.80 21.79 -17.61
CA VAL A 48 -6.38 21.72 -17.99
C VAL A 48 -6.18 20.58 -18.99
N GLU A 49 -5.30 20.82 -19.96
CA GLU A 49 -4.81 19.78 -20.86
C GLU A 49 -3.42 19.33 -20.42
N ILE A 50 -3.29 18.05 -20.12
CA ILE A 50 -2.05 17.44 -19.63
C ILE A 50 -1.45 16.63 -20.78
N THR A 51 -0.21 16.93 -21.16
CA THR A 51 0.54 16.09 -22.08
C THR A 51 0.93 14.79 -21.38
N LEU A 52 0.56 13.65 -21.97
CA LEU A 52 0.93 12.35 -21.44
C LEU A 52 2.32 11.95 -21.96
N PRO A 53 3.23 11.49 -21.09
CA PRO A 53 4.50 10.94 -21.56
C PRO A 53 4.23 9.66 -22.36
N SER A 54 5.11 9.36 -23.32
CA SER A 54 5.07 8.06 -23.99
C SER A 54 5.28 6.95 -22.96
N VAL A 55 4.33 6.03 -22.86
CA VAL A 55 4.43 4.91 -21.93
C VAL A 55 5.22 3.80 -22.62
N ASN A 56 6.44 3.57 -22.15
CA ASN A 56 7.22 2.42 -22.55
C ASN A 56 6.63 1.16 -21.91
N LYS A 57 6.27 0.18 -22.75
CA LYS A 57 5.69 -1.09 -22.31
C LYS A 57 6.65 -1.84 -21.37
N SER A 58 7.96 -1.72 -21.57
CA SER A 58 8.96 -2.32 -20.69
C SER A 58 8.85 -1.74 -19.28
N ASP A 59 8.84 -0.42 -19.15
CA ASP A 59 8.83 0.25 -17.85
C ASP A 59 7.52 -0.05 -17.09
N LEU A 60 6.40 -0.12 -17.82
CA LEU A 60 5.12 -0.55 -17.26
C LEU A 60 5.18 -1.98 -16.70
N ILE A 61 5.74 -2.93 -17.45
CA ILE A 61 5.87 -4.33 -17.03
C ILE A 61 6.79 -4.42 -15.80
N HIS A 62 7.93 -3.72 -15.79
CA HIS A 62 8.82 -3.70 -14.63
C HIS A 62 8.14 -3.14 -13.38
N ALA A 63 7.35 -2.07 -13.51
CA ALA A 63 6.57 -1.54 -12.39
C ALA A 63 5.57 -2.56 -11.85
N GLN A 64 4.90 -3.31 -12.74
CA GLN A 64 3.98 -4.39 -12.35
C GLN A 64 4.71 -5.54 -11.64
N ILE A 65 5.86 -5.98 -12.16
CA ILE A 65 6.70 -7.02 -11.53
C ILE A 65 7.13 -6.57 -10.14
N ASN A 66 7.59 -5.33 -9.99
CA ASN A 66 8.02 -4.80 -8.70
C ASN A 66 6.88 -4.80 -7.68
N ALA A 67 5.66 -4.43 -8.08
CA ALA A 67 4.48 -4.50 -7.22
C ALA A 67 4.20 -5.94 -6.76
N LEU A 68 4.29 -6.91 -7.68
CA LEU A 68 4.09 -8.32 -7.37
C LEU A 68 5.17 -8.89 -6.46
N GLU A 69 6.44 -8.52 -6.62
CA GLU A 69 7.52 -8.95 -5.72
C GLU A 69 7.35 -8.35 -4.31
N VAL A 70 6.87 -7.11 -4.18
CA VAL A 70 6.51 -6.52 -2.88
C VAL A 70 5.37 -7.29 -2.23
N GLU A 71 4.34 -7.64 -2.99
CA GLU A 71 3.20 -8.43 -2.48
C GLU A 71 3.64 -9.83 -2.04
N LYS A 72 4.41 -10.53 -2.88
CA LYS A 72 5.02 -11.83 -2.58
C LYS A 72 5.87 -11.77 -1.30
N GLY A 73 6.69 -10.73 -1.13
CA GLY A 73 7.49 -10.54 0.07
C GLY A 73 6.64 -10.42 1.35
N LYS A 74 5.51 -9.70 1.28
CA LYS A 74 4.55 -9.62 2.40
C LYS A 74 3.93 -10.97 2.73
N VAL A 75 3.51 -11.71 1.71
CA VAL A 75 2.92 -13.05 1.90
C VAL A 75 3.92 -14.00 2.54
N LEU A 76 5.17 -14.02 2.05
CA LEU A 76 6.23 -14.85 2.62
C LEU A 76 6.53 -14.50 4.07
N ALA A 77 6.61 -13.21 4.41
CA ALA A 77 6.83 -12.78 5.78
C ALA A 77 5.70 -13.22 6.72
N SER A 78 4.44 -13.07 6.29
CA SER A 78 3.28 -13.56 7.06
C SER A 78 3.31 -15.08 7.24
N ALA A 79 3.56 -15.82 6.16
CA ALA A 79 3.63 -17.28 6.22
C ALA A 79 4.76 -17.76 7.16
N GLN A 80 5.92 -17.10 7.16
CA GLN A 80 7.02 -17.46 8.05
C GLN A 80 6.66 -17.26 9.53
N ILE A 81 5.89 -16.21 9.85
CA ILE A 81 5.39 -16.01 11.22
C ILE A 81 4.48 -17.17 11.63
N GLU A 82 3.57 -17.59 10.76
CA GLU A 82 2.67 -18.72 11.02
C GLU A 82 3.44 -20.03 11.18
N VAL A 83 4.45 -20.28 10.35
CA VAL A 83 5.33 -21.45 10.46
C VAL A 83 6.04 -21.47 11.82
N ASN A 84 6.64 -20.35 12.23
CA ASN A 84 7.33 -20.26 13.52
C ASN A 84 6.37 -20.54 14.70
N GLN A 85 5.13 -20.03 14.64
CA GLN A 85 4.12 -20.31 15.68
C GLN A 85 3.77 -21.80 15.77
N ILE A 86 3.72 -22.51 14.63
CA ILE A 86 3.48 -23.95 14.60
C ILE A 86 4.69 -24.69 15.19
N GLU A 87 5.91 -24.32 14.82
CA GLU A 87 7.14 -24.92 15.35
C GLU A 87 7.26 -24.72 16.87
N ASP A 88 6.99 -23.51 17.38
CA ASP A 88 6.97 -23.22 18.81
C ASP A 88 5.97 -24.13 19.55
N ARG A 89 4.79 -24.36 18.96
CA ARG A 89 3.79 -25.26 19.52
C ARG A 89 4.23 -26.72 19.49
N ILE A 90 4.90 -27.17 18.43
CA ILE A 90 5.48 -28.52 18.36
C ILE A 90 6.52 -28.70 19.46
N GLN A 91 7.45 -27.75 19.61
CA GLN A 91 8.49 -27.82 20.65
C GLN A 91 7.88 -27.82 22.05
N SER A 92 6.86 -26.99 22.29
CA SER A 92 6.14 -27.02 23.57
C SER A 92 5.53 -28.38 23.89
N LEU A 93 5.03 -29.13 22.90
CA LEU A 93 4.48 -30.48 23.10
C LEU A 93 5.59 -31.50 23.38
N LEU A 94 6.69 -31.46 22.62
CA LEU A 94 7.84 -32.34 22.84
C LEU A 94 8.49 -32.14 24.22
N CYS A 95 8.52 -30.90 24.73
CA CYS A 95 9.02 -30.62 26.08
C CYS A 95 8.14 -31.20 27.20
N ILE A 96 6.86 -31.50 26.94
CA ILE A 96 5.97 -32.15 27.92
C ILE A 96 6.19 -33.67 27.93
N GLU A 97 6.55 -34.26 26.78
CA GLU A 97 6.85 -35.70 26.65
C GLU A 97 8.27 -36.08 27.10
N GLY A 98 9.14 -35.11 27.35
CA GLY A 98 10.48 -35.34 27.89
C GLY A 98 10.46 -35.65 29.39
N GLU A 99 10.47 -36.92 29.76
CA GLU A 99 11.07 -37.34 31.03
C GLU A 99 12.49 -36.75 31.14
N PRO A 100 12.92 -36.30 32.33
CA PRO A 100 14.29 -35.85 32.50
C PRO A 100 15.21 -37.02 32.15
N VAL A 101 16.18 -36.79 31.27
CA VAL A 101 17.28 -37.73 31.05
C VAL A 101 18.06 -37.81 32.37
N SER A 102 17.68 -38.77 33.22
CA SER A 102 18.41 -39.14 34.42
C SER A 102 19.78 -39.67 34.00
N ASP A 103 20.80 -39.15 34.66
CA ASP A 103 22.13 -39.74 34.83
C ASP A 103 22.92 -40.05 33.56
N MET A 104 23.48 -39.00 32.93
CA MET A 104 24.82 -39.15 32.37
C MET A 104 25.83 -39.11 33.52
N GLN A 105 26.19 -40.30 34.02
CA GLN A 105 27.38 -40.52 34.84
C GLN A 105 28.63 -40.01 34.10
N LEU A 106 29.30 -39.03 34.71
CA LEU A 106 30.66 -38.63 34.38
C LEU A 106 31.61 -39.80 34.70
N PRO A 107 32.51 -40.21 33.79
CA PRO A 107 33.60 -41.11 34.15
C PRO A 107 34.74 -40.34 34.83
N ASP A 108 35.33 -40.98 35.84
CA ASP A 108 36.47 -40.51 36.66
C ASP A 108 37.75 -40.17 35.86
#